data_AF-A0AAV5UAW1-F1
#
_entry.id   AF-A0AAV5UAW1-F1
#
_cell.length_a   1.000
_cell.length_b   1.000
_cell.length_c   1.000
_cell.angle_alpha   90.00
_cell.angle_beta   90.00
_cell.angle_gamma   90.00
#
_symmetry.space_group_name_H-M   'P 1'
#
loop_
_entity.id
_entity.type
_entity.pdbx_description
1 polymer ?
#
loop_
_entity_poly.entity_id
_entity_poly.type
_entity_poly.pdbx_seq_one_letter_code
_entity_poly.pdbx_strand_id
1 'polypeptide(L)'
;ASSEERSTSERLPFPRPSSKVGKGVLIYTVDGEVYLKNLSESPIFILSLFANHFFRYESTAVVKIPSKASLKVWSNDEFLDLLEA
;
A
#
# COMPACT_ATOMS: atom_id res chain seq x y z
N ALA A 1 -30.16 6.32 44.37
CA ALA A 1 -30.24 6.77 42.97
C ALA A 1 -29.57 8.13 42.93
N SER A 2 -28.54 8.43 42.16
CA SER A 2 -28.07 7.92 40.86
C SER A 2 -26.63 8.43 40.72
N SER A 3 -25.61 7.55 40.69
CA SER A 3 -24.85 7.17 39.48
C SER A 3 -24.17 8.36 38.79
N GLU A 4 -22.89 8.58 39.07
CA GLU A 4 -21.77 8.29 38.15
C GLU A 4 -21.72 9.24 36.93
N GLU A 5 -21.21 10.45 37.11
CA GLU A 5 -20.58 11.18 36.01
C GLU A 5 -19.17 10.61 35.79
N ARG A 6 -19.12 9.51 35.04
CA ARG A 6 -17.88 8.89 34.60
C ARG A 6 -17.27 9.79 33.54
N SER A 7 -16.14 10.42 33.89
CA SER A 7 -15.18 11.10 33.02
C SER A 7 -15.16 10.47 31.64
N THR A 8 -15.71 11.19 30.66
CA THR A 8 -15.60 10.86 29.25
C THR A 8 -14.13 10.97 28.88
N SER A 9 -13.43 9.83 28.94
CA SER A 9 -12.08 9.67 28.41
C SER A 9 -12.01 10.36 27.06
N GLU A 10 -11.22 11.43 27.00
CA GLU A 10 -10.96 12.22 25.82
C GLU A 10 -10.34 11.29 24.78
N ARG A 11 -11.17 10.69 23.91
CA ARG A 11 -10.67 9.94 22.78
C ARG A 11 -9.93 10.96 21.93
N LEU A 12 -8.60 10.89 21.94
CA LEU A 12 -7.76 11.63 21.00
C LEU A 12 -8.41 11.49 19.62
N PRO A 13 -8.66 12.59 18.90
CA PRO A 13 -9.29 12.51 17.59
C PRO A 13 -8.43 11.56 16.75
N PHE A 14 -9.03 10.46 16.27
CA PHE A 14 -8.38 9.61 15.28
C PHE A 14 -7.85 10.57 14.20
N PRO A 15 -6.53 10.58 13.93
CA PRO A 15 -5.96 11.53 13.00
C PRO A 15 -6.74 11.40 11.71
N ARG A 16 -7.40 12.49 11.29
CA ARG A 16 -8.16 12.47 10.04
C ARG A 16 -7.19 12.03 8.95
N PRO A 17 -7.58 11.10 8.06
CA PRO A 17 -6.75 10.76 6.91
C PRO A 17 -6.31 12.06 6.25
N SER A 18 -4.99 12.24 6.10
CA SER A 18 -4.48 13.50 5.58
C SER A 18 -5.12 13.77 4.21
N SER A 19 -5.45 15.03 3.90
CA SER A 19 -5.95 15.42 2.59
C SER A 19 -5.04 14.98 1.44
N LYS A 20 -3.76 14.70 1.73
CA LYS A 20 -2.76 14.20 0.79
C LYS A 20 -3.01 12.78 0.31
N VAL A 21 -3.79 11.97 1.03
CA VAL A 21 -4.16 10.61 0.56
C VAL A 21 -5.04 10.70 -0.69
N GLY A 22 -5.90 11.72 -0.80
CA GLY A 22 -6.73 11.93 -1.98
C GLY A 22 -7.60 10.71 -2.31
N LYS A 23 -7.57 10.27 -3.58
CA LYS A 23 -8.25 9.05 -4.06
C LYS A 23 -7.54 7.75 -3.67
N GLY A 24 -6.36 7.84 -3.04
CA GLY A 24 -5.58 6.68 -2.58
C GLY A 24 -4.96 5.87 -3.72
N VAL A 25 -4.83 4.57 -3.49
CA VAL A 25 -4.28 3.60 -4.43
C VAL A 25 -5.36 2.58 -4.80
N LEU A 26 -5.45 2.25 -6.08
CA LEU A 26 -6.23 1.12 -6.56
C LEU A 26 -5.33 -0.11 -6.61
N ILE A 27 -5.71 -1.16 -5.90
CA ILE A 27 -5.08 -2.48 -5.95
C ILE A 27 -6.00 -3.35 -6.80
N TYR A 28 -5.47 -3.97 -7.84
CA TYR A 28 -6.27 -4.81 -8.74
C TYR A 28 -5.47 -6.00 -9.23
N THR A 29 -6.18 -7.05 -9.61
CA THR A 29 -5.60 -8.31 -10.08
C THR A 29 -6.04 -8.59 -11.51
N VAL A 30 -5.12 -9.14 -12.30
CA VAL A 30 -5.36 -9.58 -13.69
C VAL A 30 -4.57 -10.88 -13.87
N ASP A 31 -5.26 -11.96 -14.21
CA ASP A 31 -4.64 -13.28 -14.50
C ASP A 31 -3.69 -13.80 -13.40
N GLY A 32 -4.00 -13.54 -12.11
CA GLY A 32 -3.15 -13.95 -10.98
C GLY A 32 -2.04 -12.96 -10.61
N GLU A 33 -1.85 -11.92 -11.41
CA GLU A 33 -0.88 -10.86 -11.20
C GLU A 33 -1.49 -9.72 -10.37
N VAL A 34 -0.72 -9.06 -9.51
CA VAL A 34 -1.20 -7.93 -8.70
C VAL A 34 -0.56 -6.62 -9.13
N TYR A 35 -1.41 -5.61 -9.33
CA TYR A 35 -1.01 -4.27 -9.74
C TYR A 35 -1.49 -3.22 -8.74
N LEU A 36 -0.69 -2.16 -8.61
CA LEU A 36 -1.04 -0.93 -7.91
C LEU A 36 -1.17 0.19 -8.93
N LYS A 37 -2.22 1.01 -8.80
CA LYS A 37 -2.37 2.27 -9.53
C LYS A 37 -2.58 3.40 -8.57
N ASN A 38 -1.69 4.39 -8.62
CA ASN A 38 -1.82 5.58 -7.79
C ASN A 38 -2.91 6.50 -8.35
N LEU A 39 -4.02 6.66 -7.62
CA LEU A 39 -5.10 7.57 -8.00
C LEU A 39 -4.99 8.93 -7.30
N SER A 40 -4.09 9.06 -6.32
CA SER A 40 -3.81 10.30 -5.63
C SER A 40 -2.94 11.23 -6.46
N GLU A 41 -3.03 12.54 -6.16
CA GLU A 41 -2.11 13.55 -6.69
C GLU A 41 -0.75 13.52 -5.98
N SER A 42 -0.68 12.94 -4.78
CA SER A 42 0.58 12.70 -4.07
C SER A 42 1.23 11.39 -4.52
N PRO A 43 2.58 11.31 -4.58
CA PRO A 43 3.25 10.04 -4.82
C PRO A 43 3.03 9.08 -3.65
N ILE A 44 3.03 7.79 -3.95
CA ILE A 44 3.05 6.72 -2.94
C ILE A 44 4.40 6.01 -2.97
N PHE A 45 4.74 5.36 -1.87
CA PHE A 45 6.00 4.65 -1.71
C PHE A 45 5.67 3.22 -1.31
N ILE A 46 6.30 2.25 -1.98
CA ILE A 46 6.08 0.84 -1.72
C ILE A 46 7.38 0.14 -1.38
N LEU A 47 7.29 -0.86 -0.52
CA LEU A 47 8.35 -1.80 -0.24
C LEU A 47 7.81 -3.18 -0.58
N SER A 48 8.20 -3.71 -1.74
CA SER A 48 7.82 -5.06 -2.19
C SER A 48 9.07 -5.79 -2.62
N LEU A 49 9.40 -6.88 -1.91
CA LEU A 49 10.54 -7.73 -2.25
C LEU A 49 10.40 -8.31 -3.66
N PHE A 50 9.20 -8.76 -4.02
CA PHE A 50 8.92 -9.31 -5.36
C PHE A 50 9.06 -8.26 -6.45
N ALA A 51 8.49 -7.07 -6.25
CA ALA A 51 8.67 -5.99 -7.23
C ALA A 51 10.15 -5.61 -7.36
N ASN A 52 10.88 -5.55 -6.24
CA ASN A 52 12.31 -5.25 -6.25
C ASN A 52 13.10 -6.33 -6.99
N HIS A 53 12.78 -7.61 -6.78
CA HIS A 53 13.39 -8.72 -7.51
C HIS A 53 13.11 -8.61 -9.02
N PHE A 54 11.85 -8.40 -9.40
CA PHE A 54 11.42 -8.25 -10.79
C PHE A 54 12.14 -7.11 -11.52
N PHE A 55 12.21 -5.93 -10.88
CA PHE A 55 12.86 -4.73 -11.43
C PHE A 55 14.38 -4.69 -11.17
N ARG A 56 14.96 -5.73 -10.55
CA ARG A 56 16.38 -5.83 -10.18
C ARG A 56 16.87 -4.66 -9.30
N TYR A 57 16.03 -4.23 -8.38
CA TYR A 57 16.40 -3.33 -7.29
C TYR A 57 16.96 -4.10 -6.09
N GLU A 58 17.56 -3.36 -5.16
CA GLU A 58 17.97 -3.92 -3.87
C GLU A 58 16.74 -4.39 -3.09
N SER A 59 16.85 -5.52 -2.38
CA SER A 59 15.72 -6.22 -1.78
C SER A 59 14.88 -5.35 -0.84
N THR A 60 15.51 -4.40 -0.14
CA THR A 60 14.85 -3.47 0.79
C THR A 60 14.57 -2.09 0.21
N ALA A 61 14.77 -1.90 -1.09
CA ALA A 61 14.54 -0.64 -1.76
C ALA A 61 13.06 -0.22 -1.66
N VAL A 62 12.84 1.06 -1.38
CA VAL A 62 11.52 1.67 -1.40
C VAL A 62 11.31 2.34 -2.76
N VAL A 63 10.32 1.88 -3.52
CA VAL A 63 10.01 2.37 -4.85
C VAL A 63 8.95 3.47 -4.77
N LYS A 64 9.24 4.62 -5.39
CA LYS A 64 8.30 5.74 -5.54
C LYS A 64 7.40 5.51 -6.75
N ILE A 65 6.10 5.56 -6.55
CA ILE A 65 5.09 5.52 -7.60
C ILE A 65 4.49 6.93 -7.77
N PRO A 66 4.76 7.63 -8.90
CA PRO A 66 4.17 8.93 -9.18
C PRO A 66 2.64 8.91 -9.25
N SER A 67 2.02 10.10 -9.21
CA SER A 67 0.57 10.25 -9.46
C SER A 67 0.20 9.61 -10.81
N LYS A 68 -0.92 8.88 -10.84
CA LYS A 68 -1.49 8.21 -12.03
C LYS A 68 -0.65 7.07 -12.61
N ALA A 69 0.54 6.81 -12.09
CA ALA A 69 1.38 5.69 -12.50
C ALA A 69 0.83 4.36 -11.97
N SER A 70 1.15 3.28 -12.67
CA SER A 70 0.84 1.91 -12.26
C SER A 70 2.10 1.08 -12.15
N LEU A 71 2.12 0.13 -11.23
CA LEU A 71 3.24 -0.76 -10.98
C LEU A 71 2.74 -2.17 -10.70
N LYS A 72 3.36 -3.16 -11.34
CA LYS A 72 3.17 -4.57 -11.01
C LYS A 72 3.96 -4.87 -9.72
N VAL A 73 3.29 -5.44 -8.73
CA VAL A 73 3.91 -5.72 -7.41
C VAL A 73 4.01 -7.20 -7.07
N TRP A 74 3.34 -8.05 -7.83
CA TRP A 74 3.37 -9.50 -7.71
C TRP A 74 3.22 -10.14 -9.08
N SER A 75 3.97 -11.22 -9.30
CA SER A 75 3.80 -12.10 -10.44
C SER A 75 3.72 -13.55 -9.99
N ASN A 76 2.72 -14.27 -10.49
CA ASN A 76 2.55 -15.68 -10.18
C ASN A 76 3.62 -16.52 -10.86
N ASP A 77 3.97 -16.21 -12.11
CA ASP A 77 5.02 -16.93 -12.84
C ASP A 77 6.38 -16.80 -12.14
N GLU A 78 6.76 -15.57 -11.75
CA GLU A 78 8.02 -15.33 -11.02
C GLU A 78 8.02 -15.99 -9.63
N PHE A 79 6.86 -16.10 -9.00
CA PHE A 79 6.73 -16.83 -7.76
C PHE A 79 6.89 -18.34 -7.94
N LEU A 80 6.36 -18.91 -9.04
CA LEU A 80 6.56 -20.31 -9.39
C LEU A 80 8.03 -20.60 -9.68
N ASP A 81 8.70 -19.74 -10.46
CA ASP A 81 10.15 -19.85 -10.71
C ASP A 81 10.96 -19.88 -9.41
N LEU A 82 10.56 -19.10 -8.40
CA LEU A 82 11.20 -19.08 -7.08
C LEU A 82 10.91 -20.34 -6.25
N LEU A 83 9.75 -20.97 -6.44
CA LEU A 83 9.40 -22.22 -5.76
C LEU A 83 10.04 -23.46 -6.40
N GLU A 84 10.31 -23.40 -7.69
CA GLU A 84 10.92 -24.49 -8.47
C GLU A 84 12.47 -24.47 -8.43
N ALA A 85 13.07 -23.37 -7.97
CA ALA A 85 14.52 -23.19 -7.79
C ALA A 85 15.05 -23.79 -6.47
#